data_AF-A0A4Z0QPR5-F1
#
_entry.id   AF-A0A4Z0QPR5-F1
#
_cell.length_a   1.000
_cell.length_b   1.000
_cell.length_c   1.000
_cell.angle_alpha   90.00
_cell.angle_beta   90.00
_cell.angle_gamma   90.00
#
_symmetry.space_group_name_H-M   'P 1'
#
loop_
_entity.id
_entity.type
_entity.pdbx_description
1 polymer ?
#
loop_
_entity_poly.entity_id
_entity_poly.type
_entity_poly.pdbx_seq_one_letter_code
_entity_poly.pdbx_strand_id
1 'polypeptide(L)'
;METYRVKVGAEGEIILPLELRKLFGLVAEDTLDLCVDSEGKVFVHTAERSVRPLSDFFEDLIIGDLRCDGCTGDVLKNKLLERKLKLSTVLDRLSEEAYRAYKNGQSIKWWETPALESLGIKKISKGIYDVMLTTRGVHDLVVLSEDELREIPAVFESLEQDPLAFKHLSGPYYETYRVSFRSGSKEYRVVYTVFAPENLIAILTVGAREVIYERLNGIA
;
A
#
# COMPACT_ATOMS: atom_id res chain seq x y z
N MET A 1 27.45 -1.72 -8.94
CA MET A 1 26.77 -2.99 -8.63
C MET A 1 27.41 -3.54 -7.39
N GLU A 2 26.67 -3.65 -6.30
CA GLU A 2 27.17 -4.21 -5.05
C GLU A 2 26.79 -5.70 -4.99
N THR A 3 27.73 -6.54 -4.56
CA THR A 3 27.52 -7.98 -4.45
C THR A 3 27.58 -8.39 -2.99
N TYR A 4 26.49 -8.96 -2.50
CA TYR A 4 26.39 -9.44 -1.14
C TYR A 4 26.41 -10.97 -1.12
N ARG A 5 27.22 -11.55 -0.25
CA ARG A 5 27.27 -13.00 -0.06
C ARG A 5 26.20 -13.40 0.95
N VAL A 6 25.23 -14.18 0.50
CA VAL A 6 24.24 -14.83 1.37
C VAL A 6 24.63 -16.29 1.59
N LYS A 7 24.25 -16.85 2.74
CA LYS A 7 24.46 -18.28 3.05
C LYS A 7 23.12 -19.00 3.07
N VAL A 8 23.12 -20.27 2.71
CA VAL A 8 22.01 -21.17 3.00
C VAL A 8 22.29 -21.80 4.37
N GLY A 9 21.32 -21.72 5.26
CA GLY A 9 21.34 -22.29 6.60
C GLY A 9 21.12 -23.81 6.60
N ALA A 10 20.99 -24.37 7.80
CA ALA A 10 20.94 -25.82 7.97
C ALA A 10 19.61 -26.44 7.52
N GLU A 11 18.52 -25.65 7.55
CA GLU A 11 17.16 -26.07 7.20
C GLU A 11 16.73 -25.54 5.82
N GLY A 12 17.69 -25.04 5.02
CA GLY A 12 17.44 -24.48 3.69
C GLY A 12 17.05 -23.01 3.70
N GLU A 13 17.09 -22.33 4.84
CA GLU A 13 16.80 -20.90 4.96
C GLU A 13 17.91 -20.02 4.38
N ILE A 14 17.55 -18.90 3.74
CA ILE A 14 18.55 -17.92 3.27
C ILE A 14 18.90 -16.96 4.41
N ILE A 15 20.15 -17.02 4.86
CA ILE A 15 20.68 -16.14 5.91
C ILE A 15 21.18 -14.85 5.26
N LEU A 16 20.38 -13.80 5.39
CA LEU A 16 20.74 -12.46 4.92
C LEU A 16 21.71 -11.78 5.91
N PRO A 17 22.83 -11.21 5.44
CA PRO A 17 23.72 -10.38 6.24
C PRO A 17 22.98 -9.21 6.90
N LEU A 18 23.51 -8.74 8.03
CA LEU A 18 22.90 -7.63 8.77
C LEU A 18 22.84 -6.35 7.92
N GLU A 19 23.84 -6.11 7.06
CA GLU A 19 23.81 -4.96 6.14
C GLU A 19 22.64 -5.08 5.15
N LEU A 20 22.41 -6.27 4.60
CA LEU A 20 21.34 -6.51 3.63
C LEU A 20 19.95 -6.42 4.28
N ARG A 21 19.80 -6.95 5.51
CA ARG A 21 18.57 -6.80 6.29
C ARG A 21 18.25 -5.33 6.56
N LYS A 22 19.26 -4.53 6.91
CA LYS A 22 19.10 -3.08 7.11
C LYS A 22 18.76 -2.36 5.81
N LEU A 23 19.44 -2.71 4.72
CA LEU A 23 19.21 -2.14 3.39
C LEU A 23 17.77 -2.37 2.92
N PHE A 24 17.22 -3.57 3.18
CA PHE A 24 15.85 -3.95 2.82
C PHE A 24 14.80 -3.72 3.91
N GLY A 25 15.20 -3.22 5.09
CA GLY A 25 14.28 -2.97 6.20
C GLY A 25 13.64 -4.21 6.83
N LEU A 26 14.25 -5.39 6.68
CA LEU A 26 13.68 -6.69 7.06
C LEU A 26 13.74 -6.94 8.57
N VAL A 27 12.69 -7.55 9.10
CA VAL A 27 12.58 -8.07 10.47
C VAL A 27 12.50 -9.60 10.48
N ALA A 28 12.55 -10.23 11.66
CA ALA A 28 12.37 -11.68 11.76
C ALA A 28 10.97 -12.08 11.29
N GLU A 29 10.85 -13.27 10.68
CA GLU A 29 9.62 -13.81 10.07
C GLU A 29 9.11 -13.08 8.82
N ASP A 30 9.91 -12.14 8.30
CA ASP A 30 9.62 -11.52 7.01
C ASP A 30 9.75 -12.52 5.85
N THR A 31 8.76 -12.50 4.96
CA THR A 31 8.75 -13.28 3.72
C THR A 31 9.37 -12.47 2.58
N LEU A 32 10.21 -13.11 1.79
CA LEU A 32 10.80 -12.52 0.59
C LEU A 32 10.38 -13.32 -0.64
N ASP A 33 10.04 -12.61 -1.70
CA ASP A 33 9.79 -13.21 -3.00
C ASP A 33 11.09 -13.20 -3.80
N LEU A 34 11.51 -14.39 -4.25
CA LEU A 34 12.65 -14.59 -5.14
C LEU A 34 12.10 -14.81 -6.55
N CYS A 35 12.28 -13.83 -7.43
CA CYS A 35 11.87 -13.93 -8.83
C CYS A 35 13.10 -14.19 -9.70
N VAL A 36 13.04 -15.18 -10.58
CA VAL A 36 14.09 -15.47 -11.57
C VAL A 36 13.56 -15.06 -12.94
N ASP A 37 14.24 -14.13 -13.61
CA ASP A 37 13.86 -13.73 -14.97
C ASP A 37 14.34 -14.73 -16.02
N SER A 38 13.98 -14.48 -17.28
CA SER A 38 14.37 -15.31 -18.42
C SER A 38 15.89 -15.30 -18.73
N GLU A 39 16.66 -14.39 -18.12
CA GLU A 39 18.12 -14.33 -18.23
C GLU A 39 18.82 -14.99 -17.02
N GLY A 40 18.05 -15.54 -16.06
CA GLY A 40 18.57 -16.16 -14.85
C GLY A 40 18.97 -15.15 -13.76
N LYS A 41 18.58 -13.87 -13.87
CA LYS A 41 18.80 -12.89 -12.80
C LYS A 41 17.78 -13.10 -11.70
N VAL A 42 18.28 -13.11 -10.47
CA VAL A 42 17.46 -13.24 -9.26
C VAL A 42 17.14 -11.86 -8.72
N PHE A 43 15.86 -11.53 -8.67
CA PHE A 43 15.34 -10.34 -8.01
C PHE A 43 14.78 -10.75 -6.65
N VAL A 44 15.20 -10.02 -5.62
CA VAL A 44 14.67 -10.19 -4.28
C VAL A 44 13.71 -9.04 -4.02
N HIS A 45 12.46 -9.37 -3.72
CA HIS A 45 11.47 -8.41 -3.28
C HIS A 45 11.08 -8.74 -1.85
N THR A 46 10.84 -7.73 -1.03
CA THR A 46 10.00 -7.94 0.14
C THR A 46 8.65 -8.45 -0.33
N ALA A 47 8.22 -9.64 0.14
CA ALA A 47 6.83 -10.00 -0.01
C ALA A 47 6.00 -8.91 0.68
N GLU A 48 4.76 -8.68 0.22
CA GLU A 48 3.91 -7.58 0.73
C GLU A 48 3.79 -7.54 2.27
N ARG A 49 4.02 -8.69 2.90
CA ARG A 49 4.01 -8.95 4.34
C ARG A 49 5.20 -8.37 5.11
N SER A 50 6.27 -7.95 4.44
CA SER A 50 7.58 -7.65 5.07
C SER A 50 7.97 -6.19 5.14
N VAL A 51 6.98 -5.32 5.02
CA VAL A 51 7.14 -3.92 5.38
C VAL A 51 6.39 -3.72 6.69
N ARG A 52 7.01 -2.99 7.62
CA ARG A 52 6.48 -2.63 8.93
C ARG A 52 5.11 -1.90 8.84
N PRO A 53 4.37 -1.70 9.94
CA PRO A 53 3.05 -1.04 9.95
C PRO A 53 3.08 0.35 9.31
N LEU A 54 1.93 0.99 9.06
CA LEU A 54 1.91 2.29 8.37
C LEU A 54 2.70 3.40 9.07
N SER A 55 2.86 3.29 10.38
CA SER A 55 3.84 4.05 11.17
C SER A 55 5.20 4.08 10.47
N ASP A 56 5.62 2.99 9.88
CA ASP A 56 6.93 2.79 9.27
C ASP A 56 6.85 2.78 7.73
N PHE A 57 5.64 2.81 7.15
CA PHE A 57 5.43 2.77 5.69
C PHE A 57 5.95 4.01 4.97
N PHE A 58 5.85 5.17 5.60
CA PHE A 58 6.38 6.42 5.07
C PHE A 58 7.62 6.90 5.85
N GLU A 59 8.17 6.07 6.75
CA GLU A 59 9.16 6.52 7.71
C GLU A 59 10.46 7.02 7.08
N ASP A 60 10.95 6.36 6.03
CA ASP A 60 12.09 6.85 5.24
C ASP A 60 11.80 8.20 4.56
N LEU A 61 10.60 8.39 3.99
CA LEU A 61 10.18 9.66 3.38
C LEU A 61 10.07 10.76 4.44
N ILE A 62 9.46 10.46 5.59
CA ILE A 62 9.38 11.37 6.74
C ILE A 62 10.78 11.72 7.25
N ILE A 63 11.66 10.74 7.40
CA ILE A 63 13.04 10.96 7.83
C ILE A 63 13.78 11.81 6.80
N GLY A 64 13.56 11.58 5.50
CA GLY A 64 14.08 12.39 4.40
C GLY A 64 13.72 13.86 4.57
N ASP A 65 12.42 14.15 4.68
CA ASP A 65 11.90 15.50 4.88
C ASP A 65 12.46 16.14 6.16
N LEU A 66 12.43 15.42 7.28
CA LEU A 66 12.91 15.94 8.56
C LEU A 66 14.42 16.23 8.54
N ARG A 67 15.21 15.43 7.81
CA ARG A 67 16.64 15.69 7.63
C ARG A 67 16.88 16.91 6.74
N CYS A 68 16.09 17.10 5.68
CA CYS A 68 16.11 18.33 4.89
C CYS A 68 15.77 19.56 5.72
N ASP A 69 14.89 19.43 6.72
CA ASP A 69 14.57 20.45 7.72
C ASP A 69 15.66 20.62 8.81
N GLY A 70 16.79 19.92 8.71
CA GLY A 70 17.90 19.99 9.66
C GLY A 70 17.67 19.26 10.99
N CYS A 71 16.64 18.41 11.08
CA CYS A 71 16.33 17.67 12.30
C CYS A 71 17.32 16.51 12.51
N THR A 72 17.89 16.42 13.71
CA THR A 72 18.84 15.37 14.11
C THR A 72 18.60 14.91 15.55
N GLY A 73 19.23 13.80 15.96
CA GLY A 73 19.19 13.31 17.34
C GLY A 73 17.77 13.10 17.87
N ASP A 74 17.48 13.57 19.07
CA ASP A 74 16.17 13.39 19.70
C ASP A 74 15.07 14.26 19.08
N VAL A 75 15.43 15.39 18.45
CA VAL A 75 14.48 16.21 17.69
C VAL A 75 13.92 15.43 16.51
N LEU A 76 14.76 14.67 15.80
CA LEU A 76 14.33 13.80 14.70
C LEU A 76 13.36 12.72 15.21
N LYS A 77 13.67 12.06 16.32
CA LYS A 77 12.81 11.00 16.89
C LYS A 77 11.43 11.52 17.28
N ASN A 78 11.38 12.66 17.96
CA ASN A 78 10.12 13.25 18.41
C ASN A 78 9.27 13.69 17.22
N LYS A 79 9.85 14.42 16.26
CA LYS A 79 9.13 14.84 15.06
C LYS A 79 8.72 13.69 14.16
N LEU A 80 9.51 12.62 14.08
CA LEU A 80 9.13 11.41 13.36
C LEU A 80 7.86 10.80 13.95
N LEU A 81 7.80 10.64 15.28
CA LEU A 81 6.59 10.15 15.95
C LEU A 81 5.38 11.06 15.69
N GLU A 82 5.55 12.37 15.81
CA GLU A 82 4.48 13.34 15.52
C GLU A 82 3.95 13.21 14.09
N ARG A 83 4.84 13.12 13.09
CA ARG A 83 4.46 12.96 11.68
C ARG A 83 3.74 11.64 11.42
N LYS A 84 4.19 10.55 12.05
CA LYS A 84 3.55 9.23 11.96
C LYS A 84 2.12 9.27 12.53
N LEU A 85 1.93 9.87 13.71
CA LEU A 85 0.61 10.07 14.31
C LEU A 85 -0.28 10.93 13.41
N LYS A 86 0.27 12.00 12.83
CA LYS A 86 -0.45 12.89 11.93
C LYS A 86 -1.01 12.16 10.71
N LEU A 87 -0.19 11.35 10.04
CA LEU A 87 -0.60 10.57 8.88
C LEU A 87 -1.65 9.50 9.25
N SER A 88 -1.50 8.86 10.41
CA SER A 88 -2.51 7.92 10.90
C SER A 88 -3.87 8.59 11.07
N THR A 89 -3.91 9.77 11.71
CA THR A 89 -5.14 10.55 11.88
C THR A 89 -5.77 10.94 10.55
N VAL A 90 -4.96 11.28 9.53
CA VAL A 90 -5.47 11.56 8.18
C VAL A 90 -6.14 10.32 7.58
N LEU A 91 -5.54 9.15 7.70
CA LEU A 91 -6.15 7.91 7.21
C LEU A 91 -7.44 7.59 7.93
N ASP A 92 -7.48 7.68 9.27
CA ASP A 92 -8.73 7.47 10.02
C ASP A 92 -9.83 8.43 9.57
N ARG A 93 -9.47 9.70 9.31
CA ARG A 93 -10.41 10.69 8.78
C ARG A 93 -10.90 10.32 7.39
N LEU A 94 -10.02 9.85 6.50
CA LEU A 94 -10.38 9.38 5.17
C LEU A 94 -11.29 8.14 5.23
N SER A 95 -11.05 7.23 6.16
CA SER A 95 -11.90 6.06 6.40
C SER A 95 -13.32 6.46 6.80
N GLU A 96 -13.42 7.37 7.78
CA GLU A 96 -14.70 7.92 8.23
C GLU A 96 -15.43 8.68 7.11
N GLU A 97 -14.71 9.53 6.36
CA GLU A 97 -15.24 10.25 5.18
C GLU A 97 -15.76 9.26 4.12
N ALA A 98 -15.02 8.19 3.84
CA ALA A 98 -15.40 7.19 2.84
C ALA A 98 -16.62 6.36 3.30
N TYR A 99 -16.68 5.99 4.57
CA TYR A 99 -17.85 5.30 5.13
C TYR A 99 -19.11 6.17 5.08
N ARG A 100 -18.99 7.46 5.42
CA ARG A 100 -20.11 8.42 5.26
C ARG A 100 -20.53 8.58 3.81
N ALA A 101 -19.58 8.68 2.88
CA ALA A 101 -19.87 8.74 1.46
C ALA A 101 -20.66 7.50 1.00
N TYR A 102 -20.27 6.32 1.47
CA TYR A 102 -21.02 5.09 1.23
C TYR A 102 -22.46 5.14 1.76
N LYS A 103 -22.65 5.49 3.04
CA LYS A 103 -23.99 5.58 3.64
C LYS A 103 -24.88 6.62 2.94
N ASN A 104 -24.29 7.67 2.36
CA ASN A 104 -25.00 8.72 1.63
C ASN A 104 -25.19 8.42 0.13
N GLY A 105 -24.75 7.27 -0.38
CA GLY A 105 -24.83 6.95 -1.81
C GLY A 105 -23.90 7.80 -2.70
N GLN A 106 -22.84 8.36 -2.11
CA GLN A 106 -21.83 9.20 -2.78
C GLN A 106 -20.56 8.41 -3.15
N SER A 107 -20.60 7.09 -3.01
CA SER A 107 -19.57 6.17 -3.48
C SER A 107 -20.13 5.31 -4.61
N ILE A 108 -19.28 4.91 -5.54
CA ILE A 108 -19.64 4.01 -6.64
C ILE A 108 -18.90 2.69 -6.51
N LYS A 109 -19.46 1.61 -7.06
CA LYS A 109 -18.74 0.34 -7.15
C LYS A 109 -17.57 0.50 -8.11
N TRP A 110 -16.46 -0.17 -7.85
CA TRP A 110 -15.24 0.05 -8.62
C TRP A 110 -15.39 -0.24 -10.12
N TRP A 111 -16.22 -1.21 -10.51
CA TRP A 111 -16.49 -1.53 -11.91
C TRP A 111 -17.44 -0.53 -12.60
N GLU A 112 -18.06 0.39 -11.85
CA GLU A 112 -18.91 1.45 -12.39
C GLU A 112 -18.11 2.74 -12.66
N THR A 113 -16.81 2.75 -12.34
CA THR A 113 -15.98 3.93 -12.52
C THR A 113 -15.69 4.21 -14.00
N PRO A 114 -15.88 5.44 -14.48
CA PRO A 114 -15.51 5.82 -15.84
C PRO A 114 -14.02 5.62 -16.15
N ALA A 115 -13.17 5.65 -15.12
CA ALA A 115 -11.72 5.46 -15.27
C ALA A 115 -11.34 4.08 -15.84
N LEU A 116 -12.22 3.07 -15.73
CA LEU A 116 -11.98 1.71 -16.21
C LEU A 116 -12.89 1.32 -17.38
N GLU A 117 -13.69 2.26 -17.91
CA GLU A 117 -14.67 1.98 -18.97
C GLU A 117 -14.02 1.43 -20.24
N SER A 118 -12.84 1.95 -20.60
CA SER A 118 -12.07 1.52 -21.78
C SER A 118 -11.61 0.07 -21.72
N LEU A 119 -11.53 -0.53 -20.52
CA LEU A 119 -11.12 -1.92 -20.32
C LEU A 119 -12.27 -2.91 -20.57
N GLY A 120 -13.49 -2.44 -20.85
CA GLY A 120 -14.63 -3.29 -21.21
C GLY A 120 -15.00 -4.29 -20.11
N ILE A 121 -14.74 -3.95 -18.85
CA ILE A 121 -14.94 -4.82 -17.70
C ILE A 121 -16.43 -5.15 -17.61
N LYS A 122 -16.76 -6.42 -17.78
CA LYS A 122 -18.12 -6.91 -17.55
C LYS A 122 -18.26 -7.18 -16.06
N LYS A 123 -19.40 -6.79 -15.48
CA LYS A 123 -19.77 -7.07 -14.09
C LYS A 123 -19.59 -8.56 -13.78
N ILE A 124 -18.57 -8.89 -12.99
CA ILE A 124 -18.34 -10.21 -12.42
C ILE A 124 -18.02 -10.02 -10.93
N SER A 125 -18.89 -9.35 -10.18
CA SER A 125 -18.78 -9.36 -8.72
C SER A 125 -19.07 -10.79 -8.26
N LYS A 126 -18.03 -11.44 -7.73
CA LYS A 126 -18.07 -12.82 -7.20
C LYS A 126 -17.61 -12.90 -5.75
N GLY A 127 -17.15 -11.79 -5.17
CA GLY A 127 -16.61 -11.78 -3.81
C GLY A 127 -17.66 -11.47 -2.74
N ILE A 128 -17.21 -11.58 -1.49
CA ILE A 128 -18.03 -11.39 -0.29
C ILE A 128 -18.19 -9.89 0.00
N TYR A 129 -17.18 -9.09 -0.36
CA TYR A 129 -17.13 -7.66 -0.08
C TYR A 129 -17.45 -6.80 -1.32
N ASP A 130 -18.12 -5.67 -1.10
CA ASP A 130 -18.29 -4.61 -2.08
C ASP A 130 -17.11 -3.62 -2.01
N VAL A 131 -16.31 -3.54 -3.08
CA VAL A 131 -15.23 -2.55 -3.21
C VAL A 131 -15.79 -1.25 -3.78
N MET A 132 -15.77 -0.19 -2.96
CA MET A 132 -16.36 1.11 -3.23
C MET A 132 -15.30 2.19 -3.39
N LEU A 133 -15.52 3.08 -4.36
CA LEU A 133 -14.69 4.24 -4.65
C LEU A 133 -15.42 5.52 -4.24
N THR A 134 -14.71 6.39 -3.54
CA THR A 134 -15.11 7.80 -3.38
C THR A 134 -14.68 8.61 -4.60
N THR A 135 -15.14 9.86 -4.72
CA THR A 135 -14.66 10.79 -5.76
C THR A 135 -13.12 10.91 -5.79
N ARG A 136 -12.48 10.84 -4.61
CA ARG A 136 -11.01 10.81 -4.49
C ARG A 136 -10.45 9.54 -5.13
N GLY A 137 -10.99 8.37 -4.80
CA GLY A 137 -10.59 7.11 -5.40
C GLY A 137 -10.75 7.10 -6.92
N VAL A 138 -11.81 7.70 -7.45
CA VAL A 138 -11.99 7.86 -8.90
C VAL A 138 -10.91 8.76 -9.50
N HIS A 139 -10.64 9.92 -8.89
CA HIS A 139 -9.58 10.82 -9.36
C HIS A 139 -8.21 10.14 -9.35
N ASP A 140 -7.93 9.31 -8.34
CA ASP A 140 -6.69 8.54 -8.24
C ASP A 140 -6.51 7.58 -9.40
N LEU A 141 -7.60 6.96 -9.87
CA LEU A 141 -7.56 6.12 -11.06
C LEU A 141 -7.41 6.94 -12.35
N VAL A 142 -8.10 8.07 -12.47
CA VAL A 142 -8.04 8.92 -13.69
C VAL A 142 -6.63 9.41 -14.01
N VAL A 143 -5.78 9.60 -13.00
CA VAL A 143 -4.40 10.06 -13.21
C VAL A 143 -3.41 8.94 -13.54
N LEU A 144 -3.84 7.68 -13.50
CA LEU A 144 -3.01 6.53 -13.88
C LEU A 144 -2.96 6.40 -15.40
N SER A 145 -1.84 5.85 -15.91
CA SER A 145 -1.73 5.49 -17.31
C SER A 145 -2.55 4.25 -17.65
N GLU A 146 -2.80 4.01 -18.94
CA GLU A 146 -3.59 2.84 -19.37
C GLU A 146 -2.95 1.51 -18.93
N ASP A 147 -1.61 1.42 -18.98
CA ASP A 147 -0.86 0.24 -18.53
C ASP A 147 -0.98 0.02 -17.01
N GLU A 148 -1.14 1.09 -16.23
CA GLU A 148 -1.34 1.02 -14.78
C GLU A 148 -2.78 0.61 -14.44
N LEU A 149 -3.75 1.12 -15.21
CA LEU A 149 -5.17 0.81 -15.04
C LEU A 149 -5.50 -0.65 -15.33
N ARG A 150 -4.75 -1.32 -16.22
CA ARG A 150 -4.95 -2.75 -16.54
C ARG A 150 -4.76 -3.69 -15.35
N GLU A 151 -3.98 -3.28 -14.34
CA GLU A 151 -3.72 -4.10 -13.15
C GLU A 151 -4.82 -3.95 -12.08
N ILE A 152 -5.54 -2.82 -12.09
CA ILE A 152 -6.55 -2.46 -11.07
C ILE A 152 -7.67 -3.51 -10.93
N PRO A 153 -8.25 -4.08 -12.00
CA PRO A 153 -9.34 -5.04 -11.88
C PRO A 153 -8.93 -6.28 -11.08
N ALA A 154 -7.75 -6.84 -11.34
CA ALA A 154 -7.26 -8.01 -10.63
C ALA A 154 -7.02 -7.71 -9.14
N VAL A 155 -6.52 -6.51 -8.83
CA VAL A 155 -6.35 -6.05 -7.44
C VAL A 155 -7.72 -5.95 -6.76
N PHE A 156 -8.68 -5.26 -7.35
CA PHE A 156 -10.00 -5.06 -6.74
C PHE A 156 -10.81 -6.35 -6.64
N GLU A 157 -10.75 -7.24 -7.62
CA GLU A 157 -11.34 -8.58 -7.53
C GLU A 157 -10.75 -9.39 -6.37
N SER A 158 -9.43 -9.29 -6.16
CA SER A 158 -8.77 -9.96 -5.02
C SER A 158 -9.24 -9.40 -3.68
N LEU A 159 -9.45 -8.07 -3.61
CA LEU A 159 -10.03 -7.41 -2.43
C LEU A 159 -11.45 -7.90 -2.13
N GLU A 160 -12.30 -8.11 -3.14
CA GLU A 160 -13.66 -8.62 -2.92
C GLU A 160 -13.67 -10.02 -2.29
N GLN A 161 -12.63 -10.84 -2.53
CA GLN A 161 -12.53 -12.22 -2.04
C GLN A 161 -11.96 -12.31 -0.62
N ASP A 162 -10.80 -11.69 -0.38
CA ASP A 162 -10.12 -11.74 0.92
C ASP A 162 -9.37 -10.42 1.20
N PRO A 163 -10.05 -9.40 1.73
CA PRO A 163 -9.43 -8.12 2.01
C PRO A 163 -8.50 -8.15 3.22
N LEU A 164 -8.48 -9.22 4.00
CA LEU A 164 -7.64 -9.35 5.21
C LEU A 164 -6.31 -10.04 4.91
N ALA A 165 -6.16 -10.65 3.73
CA ALA A 165 -4.92 -11.31 3.28
C ALA A 165 -3.74 -10.35 3.11
N PHE A 166 -4.02 -9.06 2.92
CA PHE A 166 -3.04 -8.04 2.61
C PHE A 166 -2.48 -7.35 3.85
N LYS A 167 -1.54 -6.43 3.67
CA LYS A 167 -0.81 -5.87 4.79
C LYS A 167 -1.65 -4.88 5.59
N HIS A 168 -1.90 -5.20 6.85
CA HIS A 168 -2.53 -4.29 7.80
C HIS A 168 -1.65 -3.07 8.09
N LEU A 169 -2.29 -1.91 8.07
CA LEU A 169 -1.76 -0.58 8.34
C LEU A 169 -2.24 -0.18 9.73
N SER A 170 -1.39 -0.38 10.75
CA SER A 170 -1.74 -0.05 12.13
C SER A 170 -2.15 1.42 12.27
N GLY A 171 -3.44 1.63 12.53
CA GLY A 171 -4.04 2.89 12.95
C GLY A 171 -4.87 2.68 14.22
N PRO A 172 -5.23 3.75 14.93
CA PRO A 172 -5.93 3.66 16.21
C PRO A 172 -7.42 3.30 16.09
N TYR A 173 -8.08 3.57 14.96
CA TYR A 173 -9.55 3.49 14.88
C TYR A 173 -10.10 2.54 13.81
N TYR A 174 -9.50 2.47 12.62
CA TYR A 174 -10.04 1.68 11.51
C TYR A 174 -9.09 0.60 11.02
N GLU A 175 -9.66 -0.55 10.61
CA GLU A 175 -8.91 -1.65 9.99
C GLU A 175 -8.50 -1.28 8.57
N THR A 176 -7.34 -0.64 8.46
CA THR A 176 -6.80 -0.12 7.21
C THR A 176 -5.74 -1.07 6.69
N TYR A 177 -5.71 -1.29 5.38
CA TYR A 177 -4.81 -2.23 4.73
C TYR A 177 -4.25 -1.62 3.45
N ARG A 178 -3.17 -2.21 2.96
CA ARG A 178 -2.64 -1.91 1.63
C ARG A 178 -2.40 -3.17 0.84
N VAL A 179 -2.60 -3.05 -0.47
CA VAL A 179 -2.16 -4.02 -1.48
C VAL A 179 -1.18 -3.35 -2.44
N SER A 180 -0.18 -4.12 -2.86
CA SER A 180 0.90 -3.71 -3.73
C SER A 180 0.70 -4.32 -5.10
N PHE A 181 0.86 -3.53 -6.16
CA PHE A 181 0.83 -4.06 -7.52
C PHE A 181 1.88 -3.38 -8.36
N ARG A 182 2.28 -4.04 -9.45
CA ARG A 182 3.32 -3.54 -10.36
C ARG A 182 2.74 -3.31 -11.73
N SER A 183 3.13 -2.21 -12.34
CA SER A 183 2.91 -1.95 -13.76
C SER A 183 4.26 -1.59 -14.38
N GLY A 184 4.76 -2.48 -15.23
CA GLY A 184 6.12 -2.43 -15.76
C GLY A 184 7.18 -2.44 -14.65
N SER A 185 8.05 -1.43 -14.64
CA SER A 185 9.11 -1.27 -13.62
C SER A 185 8.68 -0.46 -12.41
N LYS A 186 7.43 0.02 -12.38
CA LYS A 186 6.92 0.88 -11.32
C LYS A 186 6.02 0.11 -10.38
N GLU A 187 5.99 0.58 -9.16
CA GLU A 187 5.29 -0.07 -8.07
C GLU A 187 4.23 0.87 -7.49
N TYR A 188 2.99 0.38 -7.41
CA TYR A 188 1.80 1.11 -7.01
C TYR A 188 1.15 0.46 -5.80
N ARG A 189 0.27 1.21 -5.14
CA ARG A 189 -0.42 0.80 -3.94
C ARG A 189 -1.89 1.19 -4.02
N VAL A 190 -2.73 0.33 -3.46
CA VAL A 190 -4.09 0.68 -3.07
C VAL A 190 -4.13 0.65 -1.54
N VAL A 191 -4.56 1.74 -0.92
CA VAL A 191 -4.82 1.83 0.52
C VAL A 191 -6.33 1.83 0.72
N TYR A 192 -6.82 0.96 1.58
CA TYR A 192 -8.26 0.74 1.78
C TYR A 192 -8.59 0.43 3.24
N THR A 193 -9.86 0.56 3.60
CA THR A 193 -10.39 0.19 4.91
C THR A 193 -11.47 -0.87 4.76
N VAL A 194 -11.45 -1.85 5.68
CA VAL A 194 -12.46 -2.90 5.76
C VAL A 194 -13.51 -2.53 6.80
N PHE A 195 -14.76 -2.47 6.36
CA PHE A 195 -15.94 -2.33 7.20
C PHE A 195 -16.68 -3.67 7.19
N ALA A 196 -16.18 -4.61 8.01
CA ALA A 196 -16.67 -5.98 8.07
C ALA A 196 -18.19 -6.12 8.32
N PRO A 197 -18.83 -5.31 9.20
CA PRO A 197 -20.27 -5.43 9.43
C PRO A 197 -21.13 -5.15 8.18
N GLU A 198 -20.61 -4.39 7.23
CA GLU A 198 -21.28 -4.05 5.97
C GLU A 198 -20.80 -4.88 4.77
N ASN A 199 -19.83 -5.79 4.96
CA ASN A 199 -19.07 -6.39 3.85
C ASN A 199 -18.58 -5.33 2.86
N LEU A 200 -18.04 -4.23 3.38
CA LEU A 200 -17.62 -3.07 2.58
C LEU A 200 -16.12 -2.90 2.61
N ILE A 201 -15.54 -2.59 1.45
CA ILE A 201 -14.16 -2.14 1.30
C ILE A 201 -14.20 -0.74 0.71
N ALA A 202 -13.67 0.24 1.45
CA ALA A 202 -13.56 1.60 0.98
C ALA A 202 -12.13 1.87 0.51
N ILE A 203 -11.95 2.19 -0.77
CA ILE A 203 -10.65 2.61 -1.30
C ILE A 203 -10.39 4.05 -0.86
N LEU A 204 -9.32 4.25 -0.10
CA LEU A 204 -8.91 5.57 0.41
C LEU A 204 -8.05 6.31 -0.61
N THR A 205 -7.10 5.60 -1.22
CA THR A 205 -6.22 6.17 -2.26
C THR A 205 -5.52 5.10 -3.10
N VAL A 206 -5.16 5.45 -4.33
CA VAL A 206 -4.40 4.62 -5.28
C VAL A 206 -3.25 5.44 -5.86
N GLY A 207 -2.06 4.85 -5.99
CA GLY A 207 -0.93 5.50 -6.65
C GLY A 207 0.44 4.96 -6.26
N ALA A 208 1.48 5.60 -6.78
CA ALA A 208 2.86 5.38 -6.33
C ALA A 208 3.03 5.85 -4.88
N ARG A 209 3.96 5.22 -4.16
CA ARG A 209 4.17 5.45 -2.72
C ARG A 209 4.47 6.91 -2.38
N GLU A 210 5.33 7.56 -3.16
CA GLU A 210 5.74 8.95 -2.97
C GLU A 210 4.56 9.90 -3.22
N VAL A 211 3.78 9.64 -4.27
CA VAL A 211 2.58 10.44 -4.60
C VAL A 211 1.52 10.33 -3.51
N ILE A 212 1.32 9.12 -2.98
CA ILE A 212 0.41 8.91 -1.85
C ILE A 212 0.93 9.68 -0.62
N TYR A 213 2.22 9.57 -0.31
CA TYR A 213 2.82 10.28 0.83
C TYR A 213 2.64 11.79 0.74
N GLU A 214 3.02 12.41 -0.39
CA GLU A 214 2.90 13.84 -0.64
C GLU A 214 1.45 14.31 -0.46
N ARG A 215 0.50 13.54 -0.98
CA ARG A 215 -0.92 13.85 -0.87
C ARG A 215 -1.44 13.75 0.56
N LEU A 216 -1.10 12.67 1.27
CA LEU A 216 -1.52 12.50 2.67
C LEU A 216 -0.90 13.57 3.56
N ASN A 217 0.38 13.91 3.33
CA ASN A 217 1.08 14.96 4.05
C ASN A 217 0.51 16.37 3.75
N GLY A 218 0.06 16.62 2.52
CA GLY A 218 -0.60 17.89 2.15
C GLY A 218 -2.01 18.08 2.75
N ILE A 219 -2.65 17.00 3.19
CA ILE A 219 -3.93 17.02 3.92
C ILE A 219 -3.72 17.28 5.41
N ALA A 220 -2.57 16.85 5.92
CA ALA A 220 -2.18 16.88 7.31
C ALA A 220 -1.79 18.30 7.71
#